data_AF-A0A381ZIN6-F1
#
_entry.id   AF-A0A381ZIN6-F1
#
_cell.length_a   1.000
_cell.length_b   1.000
_cell.length_c   1.000
_cell.angle_alpha   90.00
_cell.angle_beta   90.00
_cell.angle_gamma   90.00
#
_symmetry.space_group_name_H-M   'P 1'
#
loop_
_entity.id
_entity.type
_entity.pdbx_description
1 polymer ?
#
loop_
_entity_poly.entity_id
_entity_poly.type
_entity_poly.pdbx_seq_one_letter_code
_entity_poly.pdbx_strand_id
1 'polypeptide(L)'
;MAERIKKQILDMKDDPDGLEDLYRSDPEHFKKTFLSLVKDKPGSELFKFWRVRLEYSDQAPIPPAVPLAVVLLIAAFFGLMVRIPETFITDEWYYPRFAPFFTILAVAAYFLFKKTDRLLTNGLVIYSIITSLYLTVLPDWQSSDSVTMALIHLPLTVLVLLGICFAQNEWRETEQRIAFIRFCG
;
A
#
# COMPACT_ATOMS: atom_id res chain seq x y z
N MET A 1 22.75 -17.26 -27.69
CA MET A 1 22.81 -16.10 -26.76
C MET A 1 23.19 -16.53 -25.35
N ALA A 2 22.49 -17.52 -24.76
CA ALA A 2 22.78 -18.05 -23.42
C ALA A 2 24.23 -18.52 -23.19
N GLU A 3 24.86 -19.19 -24.17
CA GLU A 3 26.27 -19.62 -24.04
C GLU A 3 27.27 -18.46 -23.97
N ARG A 4 26.98 -17.32 -24.60
CA ARG A 4 27.87 -16.14 -24.59
C ARG A 4 27.91 -15.51 -23.20
N ILE A 5 26.74 -15.32 -22.59
CA ILE A 5 26.58 -14.76 -21.24
C ILE A 5 27.22 -15.71 -20.21
N LYS A 6 27.02 -17.02 -20.37
CA LYS A 6 27.66 -18.04 -19.52
C LYS A 6 29.18 -17.90 -19.49
N LYS A 7 29.79 -17.68 -20.66
CA LYS A 7 31.24 -17.48 -20.80
C LYS A 7 31.69 -16.15 -20.19
N GLN A 8 30.95 -15.07 -20.43
CA GLN A 8 31.25 -13.75 -19.85
C GLN A 8 31.20 -13.76 -18.30
N ILE A 9 30.20 -14.43 -17.70
CA ILE A 9 30.09 -14.58 -16.24
C ILE A 9 31.29 -15.33 -15.66
N LEU A 10 31.76 -16.37 -16.35
CA LEU A 10 32.92 -17.16 -15.91
C LEU A 10 34.25 -16.40 -16.08
N ASP A 11 34.38 -15.62 -17.15
CA ASP A 11 35.56 -14.79 -17.42
C ASP A 11 35.68 -13.63 -16.41
N MET A 12 34.54 -13.10 -15.94
CA MET A 12 34.45 -11.98 -14.97
C MET A 12 34.29 -12.46 -13.51
N LYS A 13 34.71 -13.68 -13.19
CA LYS A 13 34.41 -14.33 -11.90
C LYS A 13 34.90 -13.61 -10.63
N ASP A 14 35.90 -12.75 -10.79
CA ASP A 14 36.55 -11.97 -9.73
C ASP A 14 36.48 -10.46 -10.04
N ASP A 15 35.67 -10.06 -11.03
CA ASP A 15 35.47 -8.68 -11.46
C ASP A 15 34.08 -8.18 -11.00
N PRO A 16 34.02 -7.40 -9.90
CA PRO A 16 32.76 -6.93 -9.34
C PRO A 16 32.03 -5.95 -10.27
N ASP A 17 32.75 -5.07 -10.96
CA ASP A 17 32.15 -4.06 -11.85
C ASP A 17 31.59 -4.73 -13.10
N GLY A 18 32.35 -5.67 -13.68
CA GLY A 18 31.92 -6.44 -14.84
C GLY A 18 30.64 -7.25 -14.63
N LEU A 19 30.49 -7.88 -13.46
CA LEU A 19 29.27 -8.61 -13.12
C LEU A 19 28.06 -7.68 -12.88
N GLU A 20 28.27 -6.51 -12.29
CA GLU A 20 27.20 -5.52 -12.08
C GLU A 20 26.73 -4.91 -13.41
N ASP A 21 27.65 -4.62 -14.34
CA ASP A 21 27.30 -4.16 -15.69
C ASP A 21 26.47 -5.21 -16.45
N LEU A 22 26.88 -6.48 -16.36
CA LEU A 22 26.16 -7.58 -16.99
C LEU A 22 24.77 -7.76 -16.38
N TYR A 23 24.65 -7.65 -15.05
CA TYR A 23 23.38 -7.67 -14.34
C TYR A 23 22.46 -6.51 -14.75
N ARG A 24 22.98 -5.29 -14.84
CA ARG A 24 22.20 -4.10 -15.22
C ARG A 24 21.70 -4.14 -16.66
N SER A 25 22.44 -4.81 -17.55
CA SER A 25 22.05 -4.96 -18.95
C SER A 25 20.82 -5.86 -19.14
N ASP A 26 20.72 -6.95 -18.38
CA ASP A 26 19.60 -7.91 -18.45
C ASP A 26 19.46 -8.69 -17.12
N PRO A 27 18.75 -8.12 -16.13
CA PRO A 27 18.67 -8.69 -14.79
C PRO A 27 18.08 -10.11 -14.74
N GLU A 28 17.04 -10.38 -15.53
CA GLU A 28 16.35 -11.66 -15.51
C GLU A 28 17.20 -12.78 -16.13
N HIS A 29 17.80 -12.50 -17.28
CA HIS A 29 18.64 -13.47 -17.99
C HIS A 29 19.93 -13.74 -17.22
N PHE A 30 20.54 -12.70 -16.65
CA PHE A 30 21.70 -12.82 -15.79
C PHE A 30 21.39 -13.71 -14.59
N LYS A 31 20.31 -13.41 -13.84
CA LYS A 31 19.91 -14.19 -12.66
C LYS A 31 19.74 -15.68 -12.98
N LYS A 32 18.99 -16.00 -14.05
CA LYS A 32 18.74 -17.39 -14.45
C LYS A 32 20.04 -18.12 -14.82
N THR A 33 20.91 -17.47 -15.58
CA THR A 33 22.18 -18.06 -16.05
C THR A 33 23.18 -18.22 -14.91
N PHE A 34 23.30 -17.19 -14.06
CA PHE A 34 24.20 -17.20 -12.90
C PHE A 34 23.82 -18.29 -11.89
N LEU A 35 22.54 -18.40 -11.53
CA LEU A 35 22.08 -19.45 -10.61
C LEU A 35 22.22 -20.87 -11.19
N SER A 36 22.15 -21.02 -12.52
CA SER A 36 22.45 -22.30 -13.16
C SER A 36 23.94 -22.66 -13.09
N LEU A 37 24.83 -21.66 -13.18
CA LEU A 37 26.29 -21.82 -13.13
C LEU A 37 26.81 -22.14 -11.73
N VAL A 38 26.30 -21.47 -10.71
CA VAL A 38 26.79 -21.60 -9.33
C VAL A 38 26.45 -22.96 -8.73
N LYS A 39 25.41 -23.65 -9.22
CA LYS A 39 25.12 -25.05 -8.84
C LYS A 39 26.25 -26.01 -9.20
N ASP A 40 26.96 -25.75 -10.30
CA ASP A 40 27.96 -26.67 -10.84
C ASP A 40 29.39 -26.36 -10.34
N LYS A 41 29.70 -25.11 -9.96
CA LYS A 41 31.04 -24.71 -9.45
C LYS A 41 31.01 -23.55 -8.45
N PRO A 42 31.27 -23.78 -7.15
CA PRO A 42 31.46 -22.71 -6.17
C PRO A 42 32.92 -22.21 -6.21
N GLY A 43 33.21 -21.18 -7.01
CA GLY A 43 34.59 -20.80 -7.34
C GLY A 43 35.19 -19.57 -6.65
N SER A 44 34.42 -18.56 -6.23
CA SER A 44 34.95 -17.30 -5.69
C SER A 44 34.06 -16.70 -4.59
N GLU A 45 34.62 -15.85 -3.73
CA GLU A 45 33.86 -15.08 -2.72
C GLU A 45 32.83 -14.16 -3.39
N LEU A 46 33.17 -13.58 -4.53
CA LEU A 46 32.27 -12.75 -5.33
C LEU A 46 31.06 -13.56 -5.82
N PHE A 47 31.26 -14.82 -6.22
CA PHE A 47 30.16 -15.70 -6.62
C PHE A 47 29.25 -16.09 -5.45
N LYS A 48 29.82 -16.26 -4.25
CA LYS A 48 29.03 -16.48 -3.03
C LYS A 48 28.17 -15.26 -2.71
N PHE A 49 28.74 -14.06 -2.79
CA PHE A 49 28.01 -12.80 -2.60
C PHE A 49 26.86 -12.66 -3.61
N TRP A 50 27.13 -12.84 -4.90
CA TRP A 50 26.11 -12.74 -5.94
C TRP A 50 25.03 -13.81 -5.82
N ARG A 51 25.39 -15.04 -5.44
CA ARG A 51 24.40 -16.07 -5.12
C ARG A 51 23.49 -15.60 -4.00
N VAL A 52 24.05 -15.13 -2.87
CA VAL A 52 23.26 -14.60 -1.76
C VAL A 52 22.37 -13.46 -2.25
N ARG A 53 22.90 -12.46 -2.97
CA ARG A 53 22.12 -11.34 -3.50
C ARG A 53 20.98 -11.75 -4.43
N LEU A 54 21.18 -12.74 -5.29
CA LEU A 54 20.19 -13.18 -6.29
C LEU A 54 19.18 -14.18 -5.74
N GLU A 55 19.60 -15.01 -4.78
CA GLU A 55 18.73 -15.95 -4.04
C GLU A 55 18.00 -15.26 -2.88
N TYR A 56 18.51 -14.11 -2.41
CA TYR A 56 17.78 -13.14 -1.62
C TYR A 56 16.69 -12.53 -2.51
N SER A 57 15.69 -13.36 -2.78
CA SER A 57 14.38 -12.88 -3.14
C SER A 57 13.94 -11.99 -1.98
N ASP A 58 13.37 -10.83 -2.29
CA ASP A 58 12.37 -10.23 -1.41
C ASP A 58 11.33 -11.32 -1.15
N GLN A 59 11.56 -12.16 -0.14
CA GLN A 59 10.63 -13.18 0.33
C GLN A 59 9.58 -12.54 1.24
N ALA A 60 9.44 -11.21 1.21
CA ALA A 60 8.18 -10.61 1.60
C ALA A 60 7.12 -11.27 0.70
N PRO A 61 6.22 -12.09 1.25
CA PRO A 61 5.15 -12.68 0.46
C PRO A 61 4.48 -11.53 -0.27
N ILE A 62 4.43 -11.55 -1.60
CA ILE A 62 3.63 -10.57 -2.34
C ILE A 62 2.23 -10.76 -1.81
N PRO A 63 1.69 -9.81 -1.01
CA PRO A 63 0.41 -10.02 -0.40
C PRO A 63 -0.61 -10.17 -1.54
N PRO A 64 -1.59 -11.08 -1.41
CA PRO A 64 -2.55 -11.33 -2.46
C PRO A 64 -3.13 -10.00 -2.94
N ALA A 65 -3.01 -9.75 -4.25
CA ALA A 65 -3.53 -8.53 -4.84
C ALA A 65 -5.06 -8.55 -4.70
N VAL A 66 -5.63 -7.45 -4.21
CA VAL A 66 -7.08 -7.26 -4.24
C VAL A 66 -7.50 -7.22 -5.71
N PRO A 67 -8.50 -8.02 -6.15
CA PRO A 67 -8.93 -8.03 -7.53
C PRO A 67 -9.36 -6.62 -7.98
N LEU A 68 -9.00 -6.21 -9.20
CA LEU A 68 -9.37 -4.89 -9.74
C LEU A 68 -10.88 -4.63 -9.65
N ALA A 69 -11.71 -5.65 -9.88
CA ALA A 69 -13.15 -5.55 -9.73
C ALA A 69 -13.58 -5.13 -8.32
N VAL A 70 -12.92 -5.61 -7.27
CA VAL A 70 -13.20 -5.21 -5.88
C VAL A 70 -12.79 -3.75 -5.66
N VAL A 71 -11.64 -3.33 -6.17
CA VAL A 71 -11.20 -1.92 -6.10
C VAL A 71 -12.21 -1.00 -6.78
N LEU A 72 -12.68 -1.38 -7.98
CA LEU A 72 -13.70 -0.63 -8.72
C LEU A 72 -15.03 -0.61 -7.96
N LEU A 73 -15.44 -1.71 -7.33
CA LEU A 73 -16.66 -1.76 -6.52
C LEU A 73 -16.57 -0.86 -5.28
N ILE A 74 -15.42 -0.84 -4.59
CA ILE A 74 -15.19 0.07 -3.45
C ILE A 74 -15.25 1.52 -3.92
N ALA A 75 -14.53 1.85 -5.00
CA ALA A 75 -14.51 3.20 -5.57
C ALA A 75 -15.92 3.63 -6.02
N ALA A 76 -16.67 2.75 -6.68
CA ALA A 76 -18.04 3.01 -7.08
C ALA A 76 -18.96 3.22 -5.86
N PHE A 77 -18.90 2.34 -4.86
CA PHE A 77 -19.73 2.43 -3.67
C PHE A 77 -19.52 3.75 -2.91
N PHE A 78 -18.27 4.08 -2.57
CA PHE A 78 -17.97 5.33 -1.86
C PHE A 78 -18.14 6.56 -2.74
N GLY A 79 -17.85 6.47 -4.04
CA GLY A 79 -18.12 7.54 -5.00
C GLY A 79 -19.59 7.87 -5.12
N LEU A 80 -20.47 6.85 -5.12
CA LEU A 80 -21.92 7.03 -5.08
C LEU A 80 -22.38 7.63 -3.75
N MET A 81 -21.78 7.23 -2.62
CA MET A 81 -22.06 7.86 -1.32
C MET A 81 -21.71 9.35 -1.34
N VAL A 82 -20.64 9.77 -2.01
CA VAL A 82 -20.30 11.20 -2.14
C VAL A 82 -21.22 11.93 -3.13
N ARG A 83 -21.63 11.29 -4.23
CA ARG A 83 -22.34 11.95 -5.33
C ARG A 83 -23.87 11.96 -5.21
N ILE A 84 -24.48 10.88 -4.73
CA ILE A 84 -25.95 10.75 -4.70
C ILE A 84 -26.60 11.75 -3.74
N PRO A 85 -26.15 11.90 -2.48
CA PRO A 85 -26.83 12.76 -1.51
C PRO A 85 -26.82 14.24 -1.89
N GLU A 86 -25.80 14.70 -2.60
CA GLU A 86 -25.73 16.06 -3.18
C GLU A 86 -26.92 16.37 -4.09
N THR A 87 -27.51 15.38 -4.77
CA THR A 87 -28.70 15.65 -5.61
C THR A 87 -29.96 15.99 -4.80
N PHE A 88 -29.95 15.71 -3.49
CA PHE A 88 -31.08 15.95 -2.59
C PHE A 88 -30.78 17.02 -1.52
N ILE A 89 -29.52 17.39 -1.30
CA ILE A 89 -29.05 18.30 -0.24
C ILE A 89 -28.08 19.33 -0.85
N THR A 90 -28.00 20.54 -0.29
CA THR A 90 -27.04 21.55 -0.78
C THR A 90 -25.60 21.05 -0.71
N ASP A 91 -24.86 21.31 -1.79
CA ASP A 91 -23.45 20.96 -1.96
C ASP A 91 -22.56 21.61 -0.89
N GLU A 92 -22.81 22.88 -0.56
CA GLU A 92 -22.11 23.63 0.48
C GLU A 92 -22.23 23.00 1.88
N TRP A 93 -23.34 22.32 2.15
CA TRP A 93 -23.56 21.62 3.41
C TRP A 93 -22.95 20.22 3.37
N TYR A 94 -23.11 19.50 2.25
CA TYR A 94 -22.80 18.09 2.14
C TYR A 94 -21.30 17.81 1.94
N TYR A 95 -20.66 18.46 0.98
CA TYR A 95 -19.29 18.11 0.58
C TYR A 95 -18.24 18.31 1.67
N PRO A 96 -18.22 19.44 2.42
CA PRO A 96 -17.24 19.63 3.48
C PRO A 96 -17.33 18.58 4.59
N ARG A 97 -18.53 18.01 4.80
CA ARG A 97 -18.80 17.00 5.84
C ARG A 97 -18.38 15.61 5.39
N PHE A 98 -18.83 15.19 4.21
CA PHE A 98 -18.81 13.77 3.84
C PHE A 98 -17.76 13.42 2.80
N ALA A 99 -17.34 14.35 1.92
CA ALA A 99 -16.43 14.00 0.83
C ALA A 99 -15.04 13.56 1.34
N PRO A 100 -14.35 14.31 2.23
CA PRO A 100 -13.06 13.86 2.77
C PRO A 100 -13.19 12.55 3.56
N PHE A 101 -14.28 12.43 4.32
CA PHE A 101 -14.58 11.26 5.14
C PHE A 101 -14.70 9.99 4.30
N PHE A 102 -15.60 9.97 3.31
CA PHE A 102 -15.83 8.80 2.47
C PHE A 102 -14.64 8.48 1.56
N THR A 103 -13.90 9.49 1.11
CA THR A 103 -12.72 9.29 0.26
C THR A 103 -11.62 8.53 1.00
N ILE A 104 -11.29 8.92 2.23
CA ILE A 104 -10.28 8.24 3.04
C ILE A 104 -10.80 6.87 3.53
N LEU A 105 -12.09 6.81 3.89
CA LEU A 105 -12.74 5.58 4.34
C LEU A 105 -12.75 4.49 3.24
N ALA A 106 -12.85 4.87 1.96
CA ALA A 106 -12.73 3.95 0.84
C ALA A 106 -11.37 3.23 0.81
N VAL A 107 -10.29 3.97 1.07
CA VAL A 107 -8.93 3.40 1.15
C VAL A 107 -8.81 2.49 2.38
N ALA A 108 -9.43 2.86 3.50
CA ALA A 108 -9.43 2.02 4.69
C ALA A 108 -10.14 0.69 4.44
N ALA A 109 -11.30 0.73 3.77
CA ALA A 109 -12.03 -0.46 3.35
C ALA A 109 -11.17 -1.35 2.44
N TYR A 110 -10.44 -0.78 1.48
CA TYR A 110 -9.52 -1.53 0.62
C TYR A 110 -8.50 -2.36 1.42
N PHE A 111 -7.88 -1.79 2.46
CA PHE A 111 -6.92 -2.54 3.28
C PHE A 111 -7.56 -3.71 4.05
N LEU A 112 -8.82 -3.57 4.47
CA LEU A 112 -9.57 -4.67 5.09
C LEU A 112 -9.99 -5.76 4.09
N PHE A 113 -10.24 -5.41 2.84
CA PHE A 113 -10.43 -6.39 1.77
C PHE A 113 -9.14 -7.13 1.41
N LYS A 114 -7.99 -6.43 1.50
CA LYS A 114 -6.66 -7.04 1.28
C LYS A 114 -6.30 -8.04 2.37
N LYS A 115 -6.55 -7.70 3.64
CA LYS A 115 -6.32 -8.56 4.79
C LYS A 115 -7.50 -8.42 5.76
N THR A 116 -8.39 -9.40 5.73
CA THR A 116 -9.61 -9.36 6.53
C THR A 116 -9.33 -9.61 8.00
N ASP A 117 -9.63 -8.60 8.82
CA ASP A 117 -9.75 -8.71 10.27
C ASP A 117 -11.20 -8.37 10.66
N ARG A 118 -11.91 -9.32 11.27
CA ARG A 118 -13.33 -9.16 11.60
C ARG A 118 -13.56 -8.07 12.66
N LEU A 119 -12.66 -7.97 13.65
CA LEU A 119 -12.79 -6.97 14.71
C LEU A 119 -12.60 -5.58 14.13
N LEU A 120 -11.58 -5.41 13.29
CA LEU A 120 -11.29 -4.13 12.66
C LEU A 120 -12.36 -3.73 11.64
N THR A 121 -12.90 -4.70 10.89
CA THR A 121 -14.03 -4.49 9.97
C THR A 121 -15.28 -4.02 10.72
N ASN A 122 -15.65 -4.69 11.80
CA ASN A 122 -16.79 -4.28 12.61
C ASN A 122 -16.56 -2.91 13.24
N GLY A 123 -15.35 -2.64 13.73
CA GLY A 123 -14.95 -1.34 14.27
C GLY A 123 -15.05 -0.22 13.25
N LEU A 124 -14.57 -0.46 12.02
CA LEU A 124 -14.66 0.49 10.90
C LEU A 124 -16.12 0.79 10.55
N VAL A 125 -16.98 -0.23 10.46
CA VAL A 125 -18.42 -0.06 10.19
C VAL A 125 -19.10 0.76 11.30
N ILE A 126 -18.86 0.41 12.56
CA ILE A 126 -19.45 1.12 13.72
C ILE A 126 -18.97 2.58 13.74
N TYR A 127 -17.66 2.82 13.62
CA TYR A 127 -17.11 4.17 13.53
C TYR A 127 -17.74 4.95 12.38
N SER A 128 -17.94 4.30 11.23
CA SER A 128 -18.49 4.96 10.05
C SER A 128 -19.93 5.40 10.25
N ILE A 129 -20.74 4.55 10.88
CA ILE A 129 -22.13 4.85 11.21
C ILE A 129 -22.21 5.99 12.23
N ILE A 130 -21.46 5.89 13.34
CA ILE A 130 -21.46 6.91 14.41
C ILE A 130 -21.01 8.26 13.85
N THR A 131 -19.93 8.27 13.07
CA THR A 131 -19.39 9.50 12.47
C THR A 131 -20.39 10.09 11.47
N SER A 132 -21.03 9.27 10.64
CA SER A 132 -22.05 9.77 9.70
C SER A 132 -23.25 10.39 10.41
N LEU A 133 -23.72 9.78 11.51
CA LEU A 133 -24.78 10.35 12.34
C LEU A 133 -24.33 11.66 12.99
N TYR A 134 -23.13 11.70 13.55
CA TYR A 134 -22.53 12.90 14.13
C TYR A 134 -22.47 14.05 13.11
N LEU A 135 -21.95 13.79 11.91
CA LEU A 135 -21.85 14.78 10.82
C LEU A 135 -23.21 15.27 10.32
N THR A 136 -24.23 14.42 10.39
CA THR A 136 -25.61 14.79 10.01
C THR A 136 -26.24 15.75 11.03
N VAL A 137 -25.97 15.53 12.32
CA VAL A 137 -26.55 16.34 13.42
C VAL A 137 -25.81 17.66 13.65
N LEU A 138 -24.56 17.79 13.15
CA LEU A 138 -23.80 19.03 13.30
C LEU A 138 -24.56 20.24 12.73
N PRO A 139 -24.57 21.39 13.44
CA PRO A 139 -25.16 22.62 12.92
C PRO A 139 -24.35 23.17 11.75
N ASP A 140 -24.82 24.26 11.14
CA ASP A 140 -24.15 24.82 9.97
C ASP A 140 -22.76 25.37 10.32
N TRP A 141 -21.76 24.97 9.53
CA TRP A 141 -20.35 25.26 9.79
C TRP A 141 -20.01 26.73 9.57
N GLN A 142 -20.71 27.40 8.65
CA GLN A 142 -20.55 28.83 8.35
C GLN A 142 -20.89 29.72 9.56
N SER A 143 -21.68 29.19 10.50
CA SER A 143 -22.14 29.91 11.69
C SER A 143 -21.32 29.61 12.95
N SER A 144 -20.36 28.67 12.89
CA SER A 144 -19.65 28.19 14.07
C SER A 144 -18.20 27.76 13.78
N ASP A 145 -17.25 28.49 14.37
CA ASP A 145 -15.83 28.15 14.32
C ASP A 145 -15.52 26.77 14.91
N SER A 146 -16.28 26.35 15.93
CA SER A 146 -16.10 25.02 16.55
C SER A 146 -16.49 23.89 15.60
N VAL A 147 -17.54 24.07 14.79
CA VAL A 147 -17.93 23.08 13.76
C VAL A 147 -16.89 23.06 12.65
N THR A 148 -16.44 24.23 12.20
CA THR A 148 -15.37 24.34 11.19
C THR A 148 -14.12 23.60 11.64
N MET A 149 -13.69 23.79 12.89
CA MET A 149 -12.57 23.06 13.46
C MET A 149 -12.83 21.55 13.51
N ALA A 150 -14.03 21.10 13.91
CA ALA A 150 -14.36 19.67 13.92
C ALA A 150 -14.24 19.04 12.52
N LEU A 151 -14.70 19.74 11.47
CA LEU A 151 -14.58 19.28 10.08
C LEU A 151 -13.14 19.25 9.58
N ILE A 152 -12.29 20.19 10.01
CA ILE A 152 -10.85 20.18 9.67
C ILE A 152 -10.14 18.97 10.31
N HIS A 153 -10.52 18.59 11.54
CA HIS A 153 -9.90 17.46 12.24
C HIS A 153 -10.43 16.10 11.77
N LEU A 154 -11.64 16.05 11.20
CA LEU A 154 -12.26 14.81 10.74
C LEU A 154 -11.35 14.00 9.77
N PRO A 155 -10.84 14.55 8.66
CA PRO A 155 -9.92 13.83 7.78
C PRO A 155 -8.71 13.23 8.51
N LEU A 156 -8.15 13.93 9.49
CA LEU A 156 -7.01 13.45 10.28
C LEU A 156 -7.41 12.25 11.14
N THR A 157 -8.58 12.27 11.77
CA THR A 157 -9.07 11.13 12.56
C THR A 157 -9.30 9.89 11.69
N VAL A 158 -9.84 10.07 10.49
CA VAL A 158 -10.05 8.98 9.53
C VAL A 158 -8.71 8.49 8.98
N LEU A 159 -7.72 9.37 8.80
CA LEU A 159 -6.37 9.01 8.39
C LEU A 159 -5.67 8.13 9.45
N VAL A 160 -5.84 8.45 10.73
CA VAL A 160 -5.35 7.59 11.82
C VAL A 160 -6.03 6.22 11.77
N LEU A 161 -7.35 6.17 11.56
CA LEU A 161 -8.08 4.91 11.40
C LEU A 161 -7.63 4.12 10.17
N LEU A 162 -7.37 4.80 9.05
CA LEU A 162 -6.76 4.22 7.85
C LEU A 162 -5.40 3.60 8.19
N GLY A 163 -4.55 4.28 8.97
CA GLY A 163 -3.27 3.74 9.43
C GLY A 163 -3.41 2.47 10.27
N ILE A 164 -4.44 2.38 11.12
CA ILE A 164 -4.76 1.15 11.86
C ILE A 164 -5.24 0.06 10.89
N CYS A 165 -6.08 0.38 9.89
CA CYS A 165 -6.50 -0.57 8.85
C CYS A 165 -5.33 -1.03 7.97
N PHE A 166 -4.34 -0.17 7.75
CA PHE A 166 -3.11 -0.49 7.03
C PHE A 166 -2.23 -1.46 7.84
N ALA A 167 -1.95 -1.13 9.10
CA ALA A 167 -1.01 -1.86 9.94
C ALA A 167 -1.62 -3.09 10.64
N GLN A 168 -2.95 -3.16 10.76
CA GLN A 168 -3.69 -4.29 11.33
C GLN A 168 -3.22 -4.61 12.76
N ASN A 169 -3.05 -5.88 13.12
CA ASN A 169 -2.60 -6.32 14.45
C ASN A 169 -1.21 -5.80 14.84
N GLU A 170 -0.42 -5.29 13.89
CA GLU A 170 0.93 -4.76 14.10
C GLU A 170 0.95 -3.23 14.18
N TRP A 171 -0.19 -2.55 14.37
CA TRP A 171 -0.27 -1.08 14.47
C TRP A 171 0.56 -0.46 15.61
N ARG A 172 0.98 -1.27 16.59
CA ARG A 172 1.87 -0.84 17.67
C ARG A 172 3.34 -0.92 17.31
N GLU A 173 3.68 -1.64 16.25
CA GLU A 173 5.06 -1.80 15.79
C GLU A 173 5.56 -0.53 15.09
N THR A 174 6.77 -0.11 15.46
CA THR A 174 7.38 1.11 14.94
C THR A 174 7.60 1.02 13.43
N GLU A 175 8.01 -0.14 12.93
CA GLU A 175 8.25 -0.37 11.50
C GLU A 175 6.98 -0.17 10.67
N GLN A 176 5.82 -0.67 11.15
CA GLN A 176 4.55 -0.51 10.44
C GLN A 176 4.05 0.93 10.45
N ARG A 177 4.28 1.66 11.54
CA ARG A 177 3.96 3.10 11.62
C ARG A 177 4.79 3.91 10.62
N ILE A 178 6.09 3.61 10.52
CA ILE A 178 6.98 4.23 9.53
C ILE A 178 6.53 3.85 8.10
N ALA A 179 6.15 2.59 7.87
CA ALA A 179 5.64 2.14 6.59
C ALA A 179 4.35 2.88 6.18
N PHE A 180 3.44 3.13 7.12
CA PHE A 180 2.24 3.92 6.86
C PHE A 180 2.56 5.39 6.52
N ILE A 181 3.50 6.01 7.24
CA ILE A 181 3.95 7.37 6.92
C ILE A 181 4.54 7.42 5.50
N ARG A 182 5.39 6.45 5.13
CA ARG A 182 5.93 6.33 3.77
C ARG A 182 4.85 6.08 2.70
N PHE A 183 3.78 5.38 3.06
CA PHE A 183 2.63 5.19 2.16
C PHE A 183 1.89 6.50 1.88
N CYS A 184 1.80 7.39 2.87
CA CYS A 184 1.17 8.70 2.71
C CYS A 184 2.01 9.68 1.87
N GLY A 185 3.34 9.52 1.86
CA GLY A 185 4.28 10.38 1.14
C GLY A 185 5.46 10.81 2.01
#